data_AF-A0A938AGL2-F1
#
_entry.id   AF-A0A938AGL2-F1
#
_cell.length_a   1.000
_cell.length_b   1.000
_cell.length_c   1.000
_cell.angle_alpha   90.00
_cell.angle_beta   90.00
_cell.angle_gamma   90.00
#
_symmetry.space_group_name_H-M   'P 1'
#
loop_
_entity.id
_entity.type
_entity.pdbx_description
1 polymer ?
#
loop_
_entity_poly.entity_id
_entity_poly.type
_entity_poly.pdbx_seq_one_letter_code
_entity_poly.pdbx_strand_id
1 'polypeptide(L)'
;MLAIKPLEWPGMNQAFLFSFAVTVAMGLAVIPYGKRRKVGMPVTWGEAMLGSVYVFFVWFLAFGVVPHQWIDHADKNLGWRKDKIIYGPFNLLQPDTYGGSFPITISYEALRDVIVVVIHVIFFAITIFIVSWWQKRGAVQTKELEQSTYGRPLVRKS
;
A
#
# COMPACT_ATOMS: atom_id res chain seq x y z
N MET A 1 16.55 -18.26 27.47
CA MET A 1 15.85 -17.19 26.73
C MET A 1 15.87 -17.56 25.26
N LEU A 2 14.75 -18.00 24.70
CA LEU A 2 14.61 -18.29 23.26
C LEU A 2 14.69 -16.97 22.49
N ALA A 3 15.90 -16.61 22.04
CA ALA A 3 16.08 -15.51 21.11
C ALA A 3 15.60 -15.94 19.73
N ILE A 4 14.27 -15.97 19.56
CA ILE A 4 13.64 -15.99 18.24
C ILE A 4 14.05 -14.67 17.60
N LYS A 5 15.09 -14.68 16.78
CA LYS A 5 15.40 -13.56 15.89
C LYS A 5 14.31 -13.56 14.82
N PRO A 6 13.34 -12.64 14.86
CA PRO A 6 12.25 -12.64 13.87
C PRO A 6 12.79 -12.45 12.45
N LEU A 7 14.02 -11.92 12.35
CA LEU A 7 14.72 -11.64 11.11
C LEU A 7 15.37 -12.89 10.47
N GLU A 8 15.65 -13.96 11.21
CA GLU A 8 16.31 -15.18 10.70
C GLU A 8 15.32 -16.34 10.49
N TRP A 9 14.04 -16.07 10.25
CA TRP A 9 13.07 -17.13 9.98
C TRP A 9 13.40 -17.82 8.64
N PRO A 10 13.63 -19.15 8.62
CA PRO A 10 13.92 -19.87 7.39
C PRO A 10 12.74 -19.76 6.43
N GLY A 11 12.94 -19.07 5.31
CA GLY A 11 11.90 -18.79 4.32
C GLY A 11 11.26 -17.40 4.41
N MET A 12 11.80 -16.45 5.19
CA MET A 12 11.28 -15.07 5.25
C MET A 12 12.35 -14.07 4.77
N ASN A 13 12.08 -13.38 3.65
CA ASN A 13 13.04 -12.42 3.09
C ASN A 13 13.12 -11.14 3.95
N GLN A 14 14.28 -10.95 4.61
CA GLN A 14 14.57 -9.77 5.44
C GLN A 14 14.40 -8.46 4.65
N ALA A 15 14.88 -8.43 3.41
CA ALA A 15 14.83 -7.23 2.57
C ALA A 15 13.38 -6.87 2.18
N PHE A 16 12.53 -7.86 1.94
CA PHE A 16 11.11 -7.64 1.70
C PHE A 16 10.42 -7.06 2.94
N LEU A 17 10.56 -7.70 4.11
CA LEU A 17 9.92 -7.22 5.33
C LEU A 17 10.40 -5.83 5.74
N PHE A 18 11.71 -5.62 5.66
CA PHE A 18 12.31 -4.32 6.00
C PHE A 18 11.82 -3.23 5.05
N SER A 19 11.90 -3.45 3.74
CA SER A 19 11.41 -2.47 2.76
C SER A 19 9.91 -2.21 2.89
N PHE A 20 9.09 -3.24 3.13
CA PHE A 20 7.66 -3.10 3.36
C PHE A 20 7.38 -2.24 4.61
N ALA A 21 7.98 -2.59 5.76
CA ALA A 21 7.76 -1.88 7.01
C ALA A 21 8.25 -0.42 6.95
N VAL A 22 9.45 -0.19 6.39
CA VAL A 22 10.00 1.16 6.22
C VAL A 22 9.12 1.99 5.30
N THR A 23 8.67 1.44 4.18
CA THR A 23 7.80 2.17 3.24
C THR A 23 6.49 2.59 3.90
N VAL A 24 5.83 1.67 4.62
CA VAL A 24 4.58 1.97 5.34
C VAL A 24 4.83 3.01 6.43
N ALA A 25 5.91 2.88 7.21
CA ALA A 25 6.26 3.82 8.26
C ALA A 25 6.54 5.23 7.70
N MET A 26 7.31 5.34 6.62
CA MET A 26 7.59 6.62 5.96
C MET A 26 6.32 7.24 5.35
N GLY A 27 5.49 6.44 4.67
CA GLY A 27 4.20 6.93 4.17
C GLY A 27 3.32 7.50 5.29
N LEU A 28 3.20 6.79 6.41
CA LEU A 28 2.40 7.24 7.55
C LEU A 28 3.04 8.39 8.33
N ALA A 29 4.37 8.58 8.28
CA ALA A 29 5.06 9.70 8.92
C ALA A 29 4.65 11.08 8.35
N VAL A 30 4.03 11.12 7.17
CA VAL A 30 3.41 12.34 6.61
C VAL A 30 2.29 12.85 7.52
N ILE A 31 1.56 11.96 8.20
CA ILE A 31 0.42 12.33 9.06
C ILE A 31 0.84 13.17 10.28
N PRO A 32 1.78 12.75 11.15
CA PRO A 32 2.21 13.57 12.26
C PRO A 32 2.87 14.88 11.82
N TYR A 33 3.62 14.89 10.70
CA TYR A 33 4.14 16.14 10.11
C TYR A 33 2.99 17.09 9.71
N GLY A 34 1.99 16.57 9.00
CA GLY A 34 0.82 17.34 8.60
C GLY A 34 0.03 17.89 9.80
N LYS A 35 -0.14 17.10 10.87
CA LYS A 35 -0.84 17.56 12.09
C LYS A 35 -0.13 18.72 12.79
N ARG A 36 1.20 18.83 12.69
CA ARG A 36 1.99 19.90 13.31
C ARG A 36 2.03 21.19 12.47
N ARG A 37 1.96 21.06 11.15
CA ARG A 37 2.01 22.20 10.22
C ARG A 37 0.67 22.95 10.19
N LYS A 38 0.64 24.27 10.36
CA LYS A 38 -0.60 25.05 10.18
C LYS A 38 -1.01 25.09 8.70
N VAL A 39 -2.31 25.06 8.42
CA VAL A 39 -2.84 25.23 7.05
C VAL A 39 -2.51 26.64 6.55
N GLY A 40 -2.05 26.78 5.32
CA GLY A 40 -1.65 28.07 4.73
C GLY A 40 -0.27 28.58 5.12
N MET A 41 0.49 27.85 5.96
CA MET A 41 1.86 28.22 6.30
C MET A 41 2.76 28.15 5.05
N PRO A 42 3.46 29.25 4.68
CA PRO A 42 4.29 29.28 3.48
C PRO A 42 5.41 28.23 3.55
N VAL A 43 5.79 27.68 2.40
CA VAL A 43 6.86 26.70 2.25
C VAL A 43 8.05 27.42 1.61
N THR A 44 9.24 27.29 2.18
CA THR A 44 10.44 27.81 1.52
C THR A 44 10.80 26.91 0.34
N TRP A 45 11.55 27.43 -0.64
CA TRP A 45 11.97 26.61 -1.78
C TRP A 45 12.75 25.35 -1.37
N GLY A 46 13.63 25.46 -0.36
CA GLY A 46 14.38 24.31 0.18
C GLY A 46 13.48 23.28 0.87
N GLU A 47 12.50 23.71 1.65
CA GLU A 47 11.51 22.80 2.25
C GLU A 47 10.68 22.07 1.18
N ALA A 48 10.32 22.76 0.10
CA ALA A 48 9.57 22.17 -1.01
C ALA A 48 10.39 21.08 -1.72
N MET A 49 11.69 21.33 -1.94
CA MET A 49 12.62 20.35 -2.52
C MET A 49 12.80 19.12 -1.64
N LEU A 50 12.97 19.29 -0.32
CA LEU A 50 13.06 18.16 0.60
C LEU A 50 11.74 17.36 0.62
N GLY A 51 10.60 18.05 0.63
CA GLY A 51 9.29 17.41 0.56
C GLY A 51 9.07 16.61 -0.72
N SER A 52 9.47 17.15 -1.88
CA SER A 52 9.31 16.44 -3.16
C SER A 52 10.21 15.20 -3.25
N VAL A 53 11.48 15.31 -2.84
CA VAL A 53 12.41 14.18 -2.80
C VAL A 53 11.90 13.10 -1.84
N TYR A 54 11.39 13.49 -0.67
CA TYR A 54 10.83 12.56 0.30
C TYR A 54 9.63 11.79 -0.29
N VAL A 55 8.65 12.48 -0.86
CA VAL A 55 7.47 11.84 -1.44
C VAL A 55 7.84 10.95 -2.61
N PHE A 56 8.73 11.41 -3.50
CA PHE A 56 9.26 10.61 -4.59
C PHE A 56 9.93 9.33 -4.08
N PHE A 57 10.79 9.45 -3.07
CA PHE A 57 11.50 8.30 -2.50
C PHE A 57 10.54 7.29 -1.86
N VAL A 58 9.52 7.75 -1.14
CA VAL A 58 8.48 6.86 -0.59
C VAL A 58 7.74 6.11 -1.70
N TRP A 59 7.37 6.79 -2.79
CA TRP A 59 6.73 6.13 -3.94
C TRP A 59 7.66 5.16 -4.67
N PHE A 60 8.93 5.52 -4.82
CA PHE A 60 9.93 4.63 -5.39
C PHE A 60 10.08 3.34 -4.56
N LEU A 61 10.10 3.46 -3.23
CA LEU A 61 10.10 2.28 -2.36
C LEU A 61 8.80 1.47 -2.49
N ALA A 62 7.65 2.13 -2.46
CA ALA A 62 6.33 1.47 -2.50
C ALA A 62 6.06 0.71 -3.79
N PHE A 63 6.40 1.30 -4.94
CA PHE A 63 6.04 0.75 -6.25
C PHE A 63 7.21 0.12 -7.00
N GLY A 64 8.45 0.48 -6.65
CA GLY A 64 9.65 -0.12 -7.25
C GLY A 64 10.26 -1.20 -6.37
N VAL A 65 10.69 -0.82 -5.16
CA VAL A 65 11.51 -1.71 -4.32
C VAL A 65 10.70 -2.82 -3.68
N VAL A 66 9.61 -2.52 -2.97
CA VAL A 66 8.85 -3.54 -2.23
C VAL A 66 8.30 -4.65 -3.15
N PRO A 67 7.66 -4.33 -4.30
CA PRO A 67 7.16 -5.37 -5.19
C PRO A 67 8.29 -6.21 -5.79
N HIS A 68 9.42 -5.58 -6.13
CA HIS A 68 10.61 -6.29 -6.58
C HIS A 68 11.17 -7.23 -5.49
N GLN A 69 11.26 -6.77 -4.24
CA GLN A 69 11.75 -7.60 -3.12
C GLN A 69 10.83 -8.79 -2.83
N TRP A 70 9.53 -8.65 -3.08
CA TRP A 70 8.59 -9.78 -3.03
C TRP A 70 8.87 -10.81 -4.14
N ILE A 71 9.10 -10.37 -5.38
CA ILE A 71 9.45 -11.27 -6.49
C ILE A 71 10.73 -12.05 -6.16
N ASP A 72 11.76 -11.34 -5.71
CA ASP A 72 13.02 -11.94 -5.28
C ASP A 72 12.82 -12.95 -4.13
N HIS A 73 11.92 -12.65 -3.20
CA HIS A 73 11.56 -13.56 -2.12
C HIS A 73 10.90 -14.84 -2.66
N ALA A 74 9.90 -14.71 -3.54
CA ALA A 74 9.15 -15.82 -4.09
C ALA A 74 10.04 -16.74 -4.95
N ASP A 75 10.91 -16.15 -5.78
CA ASP A 75 11.75 -16.90 -6.70
C ASP A 75 12.90 -17.61 -5.95
N LYS A 76 13.62 -16.88 -5.08
CA LYS A 76 14.85 -17.40 -4.44
C LYS A 76 14.58 -18.23 -3.20
N ASN A 77 13.63 -17.82 -2.35
CA ASN A 77 13.41 -18.48 -1.05
C ASN A 77 12.24 -19.47 -1.08
N LEU A 78 11.17 -19.16 -1.82
CA LEU A 78 10.02 -20.06 -1.93
C LEU A 78 10.11 -20.99 -3.14
N GLY A 79 11.03 -20.69 -4.08
CA GLY A 79 11.22 -21.46 -5.30
C GLY A 79 9.97 -21.52 -6.16
N TRP A 80 9.18 -20.44 -6.19
CA TRP A 80 7.98 -20.33 -7.03
C TRP A 80 8.43 -20.19 -8.48
N ARG A 81 7.99 -21.12 -9.33
CA ARG A 81 8.41 -21.24 -10.73
C ARG A 81 7.22 -21.67 -11.59
N LYS A 82 7.30 -21.48 -12.91
CA LYS A 82 6.24 -21.90 -13.86
C LYS A 82 5.94 -23.39 -13.83
N ASP A 83 6.96 -24.22 -13.59
CA ASP A 83 6.83 -25.69 -13.59
C ASP A 83 6.11 -26.23 -12.36
N LYS A 84 5.96 -25.42 -11.30
CA LYS A 84 5.22 -25.81 -10.10
C LYS A 84 3.77 -25.38 -10.25
N ILE A 85 2.88 -26.37 -10.38
CA ILE A 85 1.43 -26.17 -10.51
C ILE A 85 0.76 -26.22 -9.13
N ILE A 86 -0.24 -25.37 -8.94
CA ILE A 86 -1.03 -25.32 -7.71
C ILE A 86 -2.22 -26.29 -7.86
N TYR A 87 -2.22 -27.37 -7.07
CA TYR A 87 -3.33 -28.34 -7.07
C TYR A 87 -4.40 -28.06 -6.00
N GLY A 88 -4.08 -27.23 -5.01
CA GLY A 88 -4.97 -26.94 -3.89
C GLY A 88 -5.28 -28.16 -3.01
N PRO A 89 -6.07 -27.98 -1.94
CA PRO A 89 -6.51 -29.09 -1.10
C PRO A 89 -7.31 -30.12 -1.92
N PHE A 90 -7.08 -31.41 -1.68
CA PHE A 90 -7.78 -32.51 -2.37
C PHE A 90 -7.73 -32.46 -3.92
N ASN A 91 -6.70 -31.84 -4.50
CA ASN A 91 -6.54 -31.67 -5.95
C ASN A 91 -7.67 -30.89 -6.64
N LEU A 92 -8.40 -30.04 -5.91
CA LEU A 92 -9.51 -29.25 -6.47
C LEU A 92 -9.11 -28.30 -7.60
N LEU A 93 -7.86 -27.83 -7.59
CA LEU A 93 -7.30 -26.94 -8.61
C LEU A 93 -6.44 -27.69 -9.63
N GLN A 94 -6.50 -29.02 -9.67
CA GLN A 94 -5.76 -29.81 -10.63
C GLN A 94 -6.28 -29.58 -12.05
N PRO A 95 -5.43 -29.13 -13.00
CA PRO A 95 -5.87 -28.84 -14.36
C PRO A 95 -6.26 -30.10 -15.12
N ASP A 96 -7.14 -29.95 -16.11
CA ASP A 96 -7.53 -31.00 -17.07
C ASP A 96 -6.33 -31.65 -17.78
N THR A 97 -5.33 -30.85 -18.16
CA THR A 97 -4.06 -31.29 -18.77
C THR A 97 -3.23 -32.20 -17.87
N TYR A 98 -3.46 -32.16 -16.55
CA TYR A 98 -2.80 -33.01 -15.56
C TYR A 98 -3.75 -34.05 -14.95
N GLY A 99 -4.89 -34.33 -15.58
CA GLY A 99 -5.85 -35.35 -15.15
C GLY A 99 -6.87 -34.90 -14.09
N GLY A 100 -7.01 -33.60 -13.87
CA GLY A 100 -8.05 -33.01 -13.02
C GLY A 100 -9.27 -32.52 -13.81
N SER A 101 -10.13 -31.73 -13.17
CA SER A 101 -11.33 -31.14 -13.78
C SER A 101 -11.28 -29.61 -13.89
N PHE A 102 -10.18 -28.98 -13.45
CA PHE A 102 -10.05 -27.54 -13.44
C PHE A 102 -9.66 -27.01 -14.84
N PRO A 103 -10.35 -25.99 -15.38
CA PRO A 103 -10.23 -25.59 -16.79
C PRO A 103 -9.00 -24.72 -17.10
N ILE A 104 -8.19 -24.37 -16.11
CA ILE A 104 -7.00 -23.51 -16.28
C ILE A 104 -5.82 -24.05 -15.47
N THR A 105 -4.61 -23.83 -15.97
CA THR A 105 -3.37 -24.19 -15.27
C THR A 105 -2.84 -22.99 -14.50
N ILE A 106 -2.78 -23.09 -13.16
CA ILE A 106 -2.23 -22.05 -12.30
C ILE A 106 -0.87 -22.48 -11.78
N SER A 107 0.17 -21.72 -12.14
CA SER A 107 1.52 -21.92 -11.61
C SER A 107 1.77 -21.08 -10.35
N TYR A 108 2.75 -21.49 -9.54
CA TYR A 108 3.21 -20.69 -8.40
C TYR A 108 3.80 -19.34 -8.83
N GLU A 109 4.32 -19.23 -10.06
CA GLU A 109 4.70 -17.94 -10.63
C GLU A 109 3.50 -17.03 -10.86
N ALA A 110 2.37 -17.55 -11.36
CA ALA A 110 1.16 -16.76 -11.50
C ALA A 110 0.66 -16.26 -10.13
N LEU A 111 0.78 -17.08 -9.08
CA LEU A 111 0.46 -16.65 -7.71
C LEU A 111 1.38 -15.53 -7.21
N ARG A 112 2.69 -15.58 -7.51
CA ARG A 112 3.65 -14.49 -7.22
C ARG A 112 3.14 -13.18 -7.78
N ASP A 113 2.80 -13.19 -9.07
CA ASP A 113 2.43 -11.99 -9.83
C ASP A 113 1.10 -11.41 -9.34
N VAL A 114 0.14 -12.28 -8.98
CA VAL A 114 -1.11 -11.85 -8.32
C VAL A 114 -0.82 -11.14 -7.00
N ILE A 115 0.09 -11.69 -6.17
CA ILE A 115 0.46 -11.04 -4.90
C ILE A 115 1.16 -9.70 -5.14
N VAL A 116 2.03 -9.60 -6.15
CA VAL A 116 2.62 -8.31 -6.57
C VAL A 116 1.53 -7.28 -6.87
N VAL A 117 0.50 -7.65 -7.62
CA VAL A 117 -0.62 -6.75 -7.94
C VAL A 117 -1.37 -6.33 -6.67
N VAL A 118 -1.64 -7.27 -5.74
CA VAL A 118 -2.28 -6.95 -4.45
C VAL A 118 -1.45 -5.97 -3.63
N ILE A 119 -0.12 -6.14 -3.58
CA ILE A 119 0.79 -5.20 -2.91
C ILE A 119 0.65 -3.79 -3.52
N HIS A 120 0.59 -3.66 -4.84
CA HIS A 120 0.36 -2.37 -5.50
C HIS A 120 -0.98 -1.75 -5.11
N VAL A 121 -2.06 -2.54 -5.11
CA VAL A 121 -3.39 -2.08 -4.70
C VAL A 121 -3.38 -1.54 -3.26
N ILE A 122 -2.69 -2.22 -2.34
CA ILE A 122 -2.54 -1.77 -0.95
C ILE A 122 -1.82 -0.42 -0.90
N PHE A 123 -0.69 -0.26 -1.61
CA PHE A 123 0.04 1.01 -1.62
C PHE A 123 -0.73 2.14 -2.30
N PHE A 124 -1.50 1.86 -3.35
CA PHE A 124 -2.44 2.82 -3.92
C PHE A 124 -3.48 3.26 -2.90
N ALA A 125 -4.11 2.31 -2.19
CA ALA A 125 -5.09 2.63 -1.16
C ALA A 125 -4.51 3.52 -0.05
N ILE A 126 -3.31 3.18 0.46
CA ILE A 126 -2.61 3.98 1.47
C ILE A 126 -2.28 5.39 0.93
N THR A 127 -1.78 5.48 -0.30
CA THR A 127 -1.43 6.77 -0.91
C THR A 127 -2.67 7.64 -1.11
N ILE A 128 -3.74 7.09 -1.67
CA ILE A 128 -5.02 7.77 -1.85
C ILE A 128 -5.56 8.24 -0.50
N PHE A 129 -5.50 7.39 0.53
CA PHE A 129 -5.90 7.76 1.89
C PHE A 129 -5.10 8.95 2.43
N ILE A 130 -3.76 8.92 2.36
CA ILE A 130 -2.91 10.00 2.87
C ILE A 130 -3.16 11.31 2.10
N VAL A 131 -3.24 11.24 0.77
CA VAL A 131 -3.47 12.42 -0.07
C VAL A 131 -4.86 13.00 0.20
N SER A 132 -5.90 12.15 0.23
CA SER A 132 -7.28 12.53 0.58
C SER A 132 -7.36 13.19 1.96
N TRP A 133 -6.71 12.59 2.97
CA TRP A 133 -6.60 13.16 4.30
C TRP A 133 -5.90 14.52 4.28
N TRP A 134 -4.79 14.66 3.56
CA TRP A 134 -4.03 15.90 3.46
C TRP A 134 -4.86 17.03 2.84
N GLN A 135 -5.56 16.75 1.74
CA GLN A 135 -6.42 17.73 1.06
C GLN A 135 -7.54 18.25 1.97
N LYS A 136 -8.10 17.37 2.82
CA LYS A 136 -9.21 17.72 3.72
C LYS A 136 -8.79 18.56 4.94
N ARG A 137 -7.49 18.78 5.18
CA ARG A 137 -7.01 19.52 6.37
C ARG A 137 -7.48 20.98 6.44
N GLY A 138 -7.73 21.60 5.29
CA GLY A 138 -8.21 22.99 5.20
C GLY A 138 -9.68 23.12 4.81
N ALA A 139 -10.42 22.01 4.72
CA ALA A 139 -11.81 22.04 4.33
C ALA A 139 -12.64 22.71 5.44
N VAL A 140 -13.11 23.92 5.19
CA VAL A 140 -14.13 24.56 6.03
C VAL A 140 -15.41 23.75 5.82
N GLN A 141 -15.89 23.09 6.86
CA GLN A 141 -17.24 22.54 6.86
C GLN A 141 -18.18 23.74 6.70
N THR A 142 -18.69 23.96 5.49
CA THR A 142 -19.86 24.82 5.28
C THR A 142 -20.99 24.12 6.02
N LYS A 143 -21.17 24.47 7.30
CA LYS A 143 -22.43 24.17 7.98
C LYS A 143 -23.50 24.74 7.06
N GLU A 144 -24.35 23.87 6.51
CA GLU A 144 -25.57 24.34 5.89
C GLU A 144 -26.24 25.22 6.94
N LEU A 145 -26.36 26.52 6.63
CA LEU A 145 -27.10 27.42 7.48
C LEU A 145 -28.48 26.79 7.63
N GLU A 146 -28.93 26.57 8.87
CA GLU A 146 -30.28 26.06 9.09
C GLU A 146 -31.25 26.91 8.27
N GLN A 147 -31.86 26.27 7.28
CA GLN A 147 -32.89 26.90 6.48
C GLN A 147 -34.20 26.70 7.23
N SER A 148 -35.01 27.75 7.30
CA SER A 148 -36.36 27.60 7.83
C SER A 148 -37.13 26.57 7.00
N THR A 149 -38.24 26.06 7.54
CA THR A 149 -39.17 25.17 6.82
C THR A 149 -39.61 25.71 5.45
N TYR A 150 -39.45 27.02 5.21
CA TYR A 150 -39.77 27.72 3.96
C TYR A 150 -38.53 28.06 3.09
N GLY A 151 -37.35 27.47 3.37
CA GLY A 151 -36.13 27.65 2.58
C GLY A 151 -35.39 28.98 2.77
N ARG A 152 -35.78 29.80 3.76
CA ARG A 152 -35.10 31.08 4.05
C ARG A 152 -33.89 30.87 4.98
N PRO A 153 -32.74 31.52 4.73
CA PRO A 153 -31.59 31.47 5.65
C PRO A 153 -31.98 32.09 7.00
N LEU A 154 -31.77 31.37 8.11
CA LEU A 154 -32.04 31.90 9.46
C LEU A 154 -31.00 32.93 9.94
N VAL A 155 -29.89 33.07 9.23
CA VAL A 155 -28.82 34.03 9.54
C VAL A 155 -28.34 34.70 8.26
N ARG A 156 -28.00 35.99 8.34
CA ARG A 156 -27.47 36.78 7.22
C ARG A 156 -26.18 36.14 6.69
N LYS A 157 -26.14 35.84 5.39
CA LYS A 157 -24.92 35.39 4.71
C LYS A 157 -23.85 36.49 4.82
N SER A 158 -22.69 36.13 5.38
CA SER A 158 -21.48 36.96 5.45
C SER A 158 -20.70 36.88 4.16
#